data_AF-A0A3N5LKM3-F1
#
_entry.id   AF-A0A3N5LKM3-F1
#
_cell.length_a   1.000
_cell.length_b   1.000
_cell.length_c   1.000
_cell.angle_alpha   90.00
_cell.angle_beta   90.00
_cell.angle_gamma   90.00
#
_symmetry.space_group_name_H-M   'P 1'
#
loop_
_entity.id
_entity.type
_entity.pdbx_description
1 polymer ?
#
loop_
_entity_poly.entity_id
_entity_poly.type
_entity_poly.pdbx_seq_one_letter_code
_entity_poly.pdbx_strand_id
1 'polypeptide(L)'
;MFSRSQFRRIHERHLRGSVPHQVFTSGRLVYARDESLNEFFENMAFVGERDRVLLALRFGVEAVGSLHDIEKALYAHSDAVYAFIWLLETIYFLACIETVVHGQPVQREVIHQALACNPDVFKPLFIDLIGGKKDLQTLEQALRRADAYLEERALQIFEPLLSYLAEAGEVRGASEISRHFDERLQLSSGDFRLIMACEWLVAKGLLQKVCAPIKLTTKSRVLVDEPAYFYDGGTHHAENN
;
A
#
# COMPACT_ATOMS: atom_id res chain seq x y z
N MET A 1 -23.58 5.85 -22.92
CA MET A 1 -24.43 6.06 -21.72
C MET A 1 -24.42 4.77 -20.91
N PHE A 2 -23.96 4.82 -19.65
CA PHE A 2 -24.05 3.67 -18.75
C PHE A 2 -25.47 3.58 -18.17
N SER A 3 -26.01 2.37 -17.99
CA SER A 3 -27.27 2.19 -17.26
C SER A 3 -27.06 2.41 -15.76
N ARG A 4 -28.13 2.73 -15.00
CA ARG A 4 -28.07 2.93 -13.54
C ARG A 4 -27.44 1.75 -12.79
N SER A 5 -27.76 0.52 -13.21
CA SER A 5 -27.20 -0.70 -12.61
C SER A 5 -25.75 -0.92 -12.98
N GLN A 6 -25.34 -0.59 -14.21
CA GLN A 6 -23.94 -0.64 -14.63
C GLN A 6 -23.10 0.40 -13.88
N PHE A 7 -23.62 1.62 -13.71
CA PHE A 7 -22.95 2.68 -12.96
C PHE A 7 -22.75 2.28 -11.49
N ARG A 8 -23.81 1.84 -10.78
CA ARG A 8 -23.67 1.34 -9.41
C ARG A 8 -22.70 0.17 -9.29
N ARG A 9 -22.78 -0.82 -10.19
CA ARG A 9 -21.91 -2.01 -10.16
C ARG A 9 -20.44 -1.68 -10.43
N ILE A 10 -20.16 -0.71 -11.30
CA ILE A 10 -18.80 -0.21 -11.51
C ILE A 10 -18.32 0.42 -10.20
N HIS A 11 -19.12 1.24 -9.53
CA HIS A 11 -18.69 1.94 -8.32
C HIS A 11 -18.58 1.06 -7.05
N GLU A 12 -19.51 0.14 -6.82
CA GLU A 12 -19.48 -0.77 -5.66
C GLU A 12 -18.28 -1.73 -5.68
N ARG A 13 -17.68 -1.96 -6.86
CA ARG A 13 -16.49 -2.80 -7.02
C ARG A 13 -15.16 -2.06 -6.82
N HIS A 14 -15.15 -0.73 -6.83
CA HIS A 14 -13.91 0.03 -6.64
C HIS A 14 -13.73 0.43 -5.18
N LEU A 15 -12.47 0.47 -4.74
CA LEU A 15 -12.11 0.88 -3.40
C LEU A 15 -12.42 2.37 -3.32
N ARG A 16 -13.21 2.77 -2.33
CA ARG A 16 -13.42 4.19 -2.03
C ARG A 16 -12.06 4.79 -1.69
N GLY A 17 -11.60 5.75 -2.48
CA GLY A 17 -10.26 6.36 -2.40
C GLY A 17 -9.32 6.07 -3.58
N SER A 18 -9.71 5.19 -4.51
CA SER A 18 -9.01 4.97 -5.78
C SER A 18 -9.16 6.17 -6.75
N VAL A 19 -8.29 6.29 -7.76
CA VAL A 19 -8.32 7.38 -8.77
C VAL A 19 -9.72 7.60 -9.40
N PRO A 20 -10.49 6.55 -9.75
CA PRO A 20 -11.87 6.73 -10.21
C PRO A 20 -12.75 7.37 -9.14
N HIS A 21 -12.61 7.00 -7.86
CA HIS A 21 -13.35 7.59 -6.76
C HIS A 21 -13.00 9.07 -6.56
N GLN A 22 -11.71 9.43 -6.65
CA GLN A 22 -11.23 10.81 -6.54
C GLN A 22 -11.95 11.75 -7.52
N VAL A 23 -12.08 11.34 -8.79
CA VAL A 23 -12.77 12.12 -9.84
C VAL A 23 -14.21 12.45 -9.46
N PHE A 24 -14.90 11.56 -8.76
CA PHE A 24 -16.29 11.79 -8.33
C PHE A 24 -16.40 12.51 -6.99
N THR A 25 -15.48 12.31 -6.04
CA THR A 25 -15.44 13.06 -4.78
C THR A 25 -15.03 14.52 -4.96
N SER A 26 -14.16 14.84 -5.92
CA SER A 26 -13.82 16.24 -6.27
C SER A 26 -14.78 16.86 -7.27
N GLY A 27 -15.66 16.06 -7.88
CA GLY A 27 -16.60 16.51 -8.90
C GLY A 27 -17.82 17.19 -8.28
N ARG A 28 -18.15 18.41 -8.73
CA ARG A 28 -19.40 19.07 -8.36
C ARG A 28 -20.54 18.53 -9.22
N LEU A 29 -21.55 17.92 -8.62
CA LEU A 29 -22.77 17.50 -9.31
C LEU A 29 -23.50 18.75 -9.85
N VAL A 30 -23.47 18.93 -11.18
CA VAL A 30 -24.07 20.10 -11.83
C VAL A 30 -25.58 19.94 -12.02
N TYR A 31 -26.04 18.72 -12.29
CA TYR A 31 -27.46 18.41 -12.50
C TYR A 31 -27.73 16.91 -12.31
N ALA A 32 -28.76 16.59 -11.54
CA ALA A 32 -29.32 15.25 -11.43
C ALA A 32 -30.85 15.34 -11.45
N ARG A 33 -31.50 14.49 -12.25
CA ARG A 33 -32.97 14.38 -12.28
C ARG A 33 -33.51 13.44 -11.19
N ASP A 34 -32.64 12.58 -10.66
CA ASP A 34 -32.95 11.56 -9.65
C ASP A 34 -32.30 11.99 -8.32
N GLU A 35 -33.10 12.24 -7.29
CA GLU A 35 -32.63 12.67 -5.96
C GLU A 35 -31.76 11.61 -5.28
N SER A 36 -31.91 10.33 -5.63
CA SER A 36 -31.06 9.25 -5.08
C SER A 36 -29.60 9.36 -5.52
N LEU A 37 -29.29 10.16 -6.55
CA LEU A 37 -27.91 10.47 -6.92
C LEU A 37 -27.29 11.49 -5.95
N ASN A 38 -28.06 12.40 -5.36
CA ASN A 38 -27.53 13.34 -4.37
C ASN A 38 -27.05 12.57 -3.13
N GLU A 39 -27.90 11.70 -2.58
CA GLU A 39 -27.52 10.82 -1.47
C GLU A 39 -26.31 9.94 -1.83
N PHE A 40 -26.22 9.48 -3.09
CA PHE A 40 -25.09 8.67 -3.55
C PHE A 40 -23.78 9.45 -3.59
N PHE A 41 -23.79 10.71 -4.04
CA PHE A 41 -22.61 11.59 -4.04
C PHE A 41 -22.20 12.01 -2.61
N GLU A 42 -23.16 12.26 -1.73
CA GLU A 42 -22.87 12.53 -0.30
C GLU A 42 -22.28 11.31 0.40
N ASN A 43 -22.82 10.11 0.14
CA ASN A 43 -22.28 8.85 0.67
C ASN A 43 -20.91 8.47 0.07
N MET A 44 -20.57 9.00 -1.12
CA MET A 44 -19.26 8.81 -1.74
C MET A 44 -18.18 9.67 -1.09
N ALA A 45 -18.51 10.84 -0.55
CA ALA A 45 -17.54 11.66 0.17
C ALA A 45 -17.03 10.97 1.45
N PHE A 46 -17.74 9.95 1.94
CA PHE A 46 -17.39 9.20 3.13
C PHE A 46 -16.65 7.89 2.80
N VAL A 47 -15.38 7.83 3.20
CA VAL A 47 -14.57 6.61 3.19
C VAL A 47 -14.80 5.86 4.51
N GLY A 48 -15.42 4.68 4.44
CA GLY A 48 -15.66 3.87 5.62
C GLY A 48 -14.36 3.43 6.30
N GLU A 49 -14.41 3.14 7.60
CA GLU A 49 -13.23 2.70 8.37
C GLU A 49 -12.54 1.49 7.75
N ARG A 50 -13.31 0.48 7.34
CA ARG A 50 -12.79 -0.70 6.64
C ARG A 50 -12.07 -0.37 5.32
N ASP A 51 -12.59 0.57 4.56
CA ASP A 51 -11.97 1.00 3.29
C ASP A 51 -10.67 1.75 3.56
N ARG A 52 -10.60 2.56 4.63
CA ARG A 52 -9.36 3.25 5.03
C ARG A 52 -8.25 2.26 5.37
N VAL A 53 -8.52 1.22 6.13
CA VAL A 53 -7.49 0.23 6.49
C VAL A 53 -7.00 -0.52 5.24
N LEU A 54 -7.90 -0.87 4.31
CA LEU A 54 -7.51 -1.50 3.03
C LEU A 54 -6.72 -0.55 2.11
N LEU A 55 -7.06 0.74 2.07
CA LEU A 55 -6.27 1.74 1.36
C LEU A 55 -4.88 1.89 1.96
N ALA A 56 -4.76 1.92 3.29
CA ALA A 56 -3.48 2.00 3.98
C ALA A 56 -2.59 0.80 3.59
N LEU A 57 -3.13 -0.41 3.65
CA LEU A 57 -2.43 -1.62 3.19
C LEU A 57 -2.02 -1.51 1.72
N ARG A 58 -2.94 -1.07 0.84
CA ARG A 58 -2.65 -0.90 -0.59
C ARG A 58 -1.48 0.06 -0.80
N PHE A 59 -1.52 1.25 -0.21
CA PHE A 59 -0.45 2.23 -0.35
C PHE A 59 0.85 1.79 0.32
N GLY A 60 0.79 1.03 1.41
CA GLY A 60 1.96 0.41 2.04
C GLY A 60 2.65 -0.60 1.13
N VAL A 61 1.87 -1.46 0.47
CA VAL A 61 2.36 -2.43 -0.52
C VAL A 61 3.02 -1.73 -1.71
N GLU A 62 2.41 -0.65 -2.22
CA GLU A 62 2.98 0.17 -3.29
C GLU A 62 4.29 0.85 -2.85
N ALA A 63 4.33 1.42 -1.65
CA ALA A 63 5.50 2.09 -1.11
C ALA A 63 6.68 1.12 -0.92
N VAL A 64 6.44 -0.09 -0.42
CA VAL A 64 7.50 -1.11 -0.31
C VAL A 64 8.00 -1.54 -1.69
N GLY A 65 7.11 -1.68 -2.67
CA GLY A 65 7.49 -1.95 -4.06
C GLY A 65 8.44 -0.89 -4.60
N SER A 66 8.09 0.38 -4.44
CA SER A 66 8.92 1.50 -4.91
C SER A 66 10.24 1.62 -4.15
N LEU A 67 10.28 1.31 -2.84
CA LEU A 67 11.54 1.26 -2.07
C LEU A 67 12.54 0.27 -2.69
N HIS A 68 12.08 -0.93 -3.05
CA HIS A 68 12.94 -1.93 -3.67
C HIS A 68 13.44 -1.50 -5.06
N ASP A 69 12.59 -0.83 -5.84
CA ASP A 69 13.01 -0.29 -7.14
C ASP A 69 14.07 0.82 -7.00
N ILE A 70 13.98 1.64 -5.94
CA ILE A 70 15.02 2.63 -5.61
C ILE A 70 16.33 1.93 -5.24
N GLU A 71 16.29 0.94 -4.35
CA GLU A 71 17.48 0.19 -3.96
C GLU A 71 18.16 -0.44 -5.17
N LYS A 72 17.38 -1.07 -6.04
CA LYS A 72 17.91 -1.63 -7.29
C LYS A 72 18.52 -0.56 -8.19
N ALA A 73 17.87 0.59 -8.35
CA ALA A 73 18.39 1.69 -9.16
C ALA A 73 19.70 2.27 -8.60
N LEU A 74 19.81 2.42 -7.28
CA LEU A 74 20.99 2.95 -6.60
C LEU A 74 22.15 1.95 -6.61
N TYR A 75 21.92 0.69 -6.25
CA TYR A 75 22.99 -0.29 -6.06
C TYR A 75 23.39 -1.03 -7.33
N ALA A 76 22.44 -1.30 -8.24
CA ALA A 76 22.73 -2.05 -9.47
C ALA A 76 23.12 -1.15 -10.65
N HIS A 77 22.55 0.05 -10.72
CA HIS A 77 22.72 0.94 -11.88
C HIS A 77 23.41 2.28 -11.54
N SER A 78 23.54 2.61 -10.26
CA SER A 78 24.05 3.91 -9.79
C SER A 78 23.34 5.11 -10.45
N ASP A 79 22.07 4.93 -10.83
CA ASP A 79 21.29 5.94 -11.56
C ASP A 79 20.52 6.82 -10.57
N ALA A 80 21.14 7.94 -10.20
CA ALA A 80 20.56 8.92 -9.28
C ALA A 80 19.27 9.57 -9.82
N VAL A 81 19.15 9.74 -11.15
CA VAL A 81 17.98 10.39 -11.75
C VAL A 81 16.79 9.44 -11.70
N TYR A 82 17.01 8.17 -12.03
CA TYR A 82 15.97 7.17 -11.97
C TYR A 82 15.53 6.86 -10.53
N ALA A 83 16.49 6.75 -9.60
CA ALA A 83 16.20 6.62 -8.17
C ALA A 83 15.38 7.80 -7.62
N PHE A 84 15.65 9.03 -8.08
CA PHE A 84 14.87 10.21 -7.68
C PHE A 84 13.40 10.14 -8.13
N ILE A 85 13.11 9.61 -9.32
CA ILE A 85 11.73 9.44 -9.81
C ILE A 85 10.95 8.50 -8.89
N TRP A 86 11.52 7.33 -8.59
CA TRP A 86 10.89 6.36 -7.68
C TRP A 86 10.77 6.87 -6.25
N LEU A 87 11.71 7.71 -5.81
CA LEU A 87 11.64 8.36 -4.51
C LEU A 87 10.45 9.34 -4.42
N LEU A 88 10.19 10.13 -5.48
CA LEU A 88 9.00 10.98 -5.54
C LEU A 88 7.70 10.16 -5.50
N GLU A 89 7.68 9.01 -6.17
CA GLU A 89 6.54 8.09 -6.13
C GLU A 89 6.36 7.48 -4.73
N THR A 90 7.45 7.11 -4.06
CA THR A 90 7.41 6.65 -2.67
C THR A 90 6.84 7.73 -1.74
N ILE A 91 7.30 8.98 -1.87
CA ILE A 91 6.79 10.12 -1.08
C ILE A 91 5.28 10.31 -1.31
N TYR A 92 4.82 10.15 -2.56
CA TYR A 92 3.40 10.19 -2.88
C TYR A 92 2.63 9.10 -2.12
N PHE A 93 3.09 7.85 -2.10
CA PHE A 93 2.44 6.79 -1.34
C PHE A 93 2.47 7.04 0.17
N LEU A 94 3.58 7.56 0.72
CA LEU A 94 3.63 7.95 2.14
C LEU A 94 2.62 9.04 2.48
N ALA A 95 2.44 10.03 1.59
CA ALA A 95 1.44 11.07 1.76
C ALA A 95 0.01 10.52 1.71
N CYS A 96 -0.26 9.55 0.83
CA CYS A 96 -1.53 8.83 0.79
C CYS A 96 -1.77 8.06 2.10
N ILE A 97 -0.76 7.40 2.66
CA ILE A 97 -0.86 6.71 3.95
C ILE A 97 -1.21 7.70 5.07
N GLU A 98 -0.48 8.82 5.18
CA GLU A 98 -0.71 9.80 6.24
C GLU A 98 -2.13 10.39 6.15
N THR A 99 -2.59 10.77 4.95
CA THR A 99 -3.95 11.29 4.77
C THR A 99 -5.04 10.29 5.15
N VAL A 100 -4.87 9.02 4.77
CA VAL A 100 -5.80 7.94 5.12
C VAL A 100 -5.82 7.67 6.63
N VAL A 101 -4.65 7.67 7.27
CA VAL A 101 -4.51 7.49 8.74
C VAL A 101 -5.21 8.62 9.50
N HIS A 102 -5.10 9.86 9.03
CA HIS A 102 -5.84 11.02 9.59
C HIS A 102 -7.32 11.06 9.19
N GLY A 103 -7.83 10.04 8.50
CA GLY A 103 -9.24 9.92 8.12
C GLY A 103 -9.68 10.90 7.03
N GLN A 104 -8.74 11.49 6.30
CA GLN A 104 -9.03 12.38 5.18
C GLN A 104 -9.09 11.59 3.87
N PRO A 105 -10.01 11.94 2.94
CA PRO A 105 -9.98 11.37 1.61
C PRO A 105 -8.72 11.84 0.87
N VAL A 106 -8.06 10.92 0.18
CA VAL A 106 -6.90 11.22 -0.66
C VAL A 106 -7.35 12.13 -1.80
N GLN A 107 -6.82 13.34 -1.88
CA GLN A 107 -7.10 14.29 -2.94
C GLN A 107 -5.97 14.33 -3.97
N ARG A 108 -6.15 15.12 -5.03
CA ARG A 108 -5.14 15.32 -6.07
C ARG A 108 -3.87 15.97 -5.49
N GLU A 109 -4.02 16.89 -4.54
CA GLU A 109 -2.93 17.56 -3.83
C GLU A 109 -2.50 16.83 -2.55
N VAL A 110 -2.39 15.49 -2.59
CA VAL A 110 -2.12 14.67 -1.40
C VAL A 110 -0.87 15.08 -0.63
N ILE A 111 0.18 15.55 -1.31
CA ILE A 111 1.42 16.01 -0.66
C ILE A 111 1.16 17.26 0.19
N HIS A 112 0.30 18.16 -0.26
CA HIS A 112 -0.08 19.33 0.54
C HIS A 112 -0.97 18.94 1.72
N GLN A 113 -1.86 17.95 1.55
CA GLN A 113 -2.65 17.41 2.66
C GLN A 113 -1.73 16.77 3.73
N ALA A 114 -0.75 15.97 3.30
CA ALA A 114 0.22 15.35 4.20
C ALA A 114 1.11 16.38 4.91
N LEU A 115 1.54 17.45 4.22
CA LEU A 115 2.26 18.57 4.84
C LEU A 115 1.42 19.32 5.89
N ALA A 116 0.10 19.39 5.71
CA ALA A 116 -0.80 19.98 6.70
C ALA A 116 -1.01 19.06 7.91
N CYS A 117 -1.01 17.74 7.70
CA CYS A 117 -1.18 16.75 8.77
C CYS A 117 0.11 16.54 9.59
N ASN A 118 1.25 16.43 8.92
CA ASN A 118 2.54 16.13 9.52
C ASN A 118 3.70 16.86 8.83
N PRO A 119 3.87 18.17 9.11
CA PRO A 119 4.89 18.97 8.44
C PRO A 119 6.32 18.50 8.76
N ASP A 120 6.56 17.93 9.94
CA ASP A 120 7.91 17.59 10.41
C ASP A 120 8.54 16.44 9.64
N VAL A 121 7.72 15.48 9.19
CA VAL A 121 8.15 14.37 8.34
C VAL A 121 8.22 14.80 6.87
N PHE A 122 7.19 15.47 6.35
CA PHE A 122 7.06 15.70 4.91
C PHE A 122 7.87 16.89 4.39
N LYS A 123 8.19 17.91 5.21
CA LYS A 123 9.10 19.00 4.80
C LYS A 123 10.49 18.47 4.40
N PRO A 124 11.20 17.69 5.24
CA PRO A 124 12.50 17.17 4.86
C PRO A 124 12.45 16.09 3.77
N LEU A 125 11.35 15.34 3.66
CA LEU A 125 11.17 14.31 2.63
C LEU A 125 10.88 14.92 1.25
N PHE A 126 10.15 16.02 1.16
CA PHE A 126 9.70 16.59 -0.11
C PHE A 126 10.29 17.96 -0.43
N ILE A 127 10.13 18.94 0.45
CA ILE A 127 10.53 20.34 0.18
C ILE A 127 12.06 20.44 0.11
N ASP A 128 12.74 19.89 1.11
CA ASP A 128 14.20 19.95 1.18
C ASP A 128 14.84 19.08 0.08
N LEU A 129 14.20 17.97 -0.28
CA LEU A 129 14.66 17.09 -1.35
C LEU A 129 14.54 17.74 -2.74
N ILE A 130 13.45 18.47 -3.00
CA ILE A 130 13.26 19.18 -4.28
C ILE A 130 14.21 20.37 -4.39
N GLY A 131 14.32 21.16 -3.31
CA GLY A 131 15.18 22.35 -3.26
C GLY A 131 16.67 22.04 -3.11
N GLY A 132 17.01 20.83 -2.66
CA GLY A 132 18.38 20.38 -2.42
C GLY A 132 19.09 19.81 -3.65
N LYS A 133 20.36 19.43 -3.42
CA LYS A 133 21.18 18.70 -4.39
C LYS A 133 20.67 17.25 -4.50
N LYS A 134 20.64 16.73 -5.72
CA LYS A 134 20.17 15.37 -6.04
C LYS A 134 21.38 14.44 -6.21
N ASP A 135 22.19 14.36 -5.16
CA ASP A 135 23.32 13.42 -5.11
C ASP A 135 22.89 12.09 -4.48
N LEU A 136 23.68 11.04 -4.71
CA LEU A 136 23.39 9.69 -4.21
C LEU A 136 23.25 9.67 -2.68
N GLN A 137 24.06 10.45 -1.96
CA GLN A 137 24.00 10.50 -0.50
C GLN A 137 22.68 11.09 0.01
N THR A 138 22.19 12.16 -0.62
CA THR A 138 20.90 12.76 -0.26
C THR A 138 19.75 11.80 -0.58
N LEU A 139 19.83 11.07 -1.69
CA LEU A 139 18.83 10.07 -2.06
C LEU A 139 18.82 8.88 -1.09
N GLU A 140 19.98 8.36 -0.70
CA GLU A 140 20.09 7.31 0.32
C GLU A 140 19.53 7.74 1.68
N GLN A 141 19.80 8.99 2.10
CA GLN A 141 19.26 9.53 3.34
C GLN A 141 17.74 9.67 3.28
N ALA A 142 17.20 10.13 2.15
CA ALA A 142 15.76 10.22 1.95
C ALA A 142 15.10 8.84 1.91
N LEU A 143 15.74 7.85 1.28
CA LEU A 143 15.30 6.46 1.27
C LEU A 143 15.22 5.88 2.68
N ARG A 144 16.27 6.06 3.50
CA ARG A 144 16.27 5.61 4.90
C ARG A 144 15.18 6.27 5.73
N ARG A 145 14.89 7.54 5.49
CA ARG A 145 13.78 8.25 6.17
C ARG A 145 12.42 7.69 5.76
N ALA A 146 12.24 7.37 4.47
CA ALA A 146 11.01 6.75 3.98
C ALA A 146 10.80 5.35 4.57
N ASP A 147 11.87 4.54 4.62
CA ASP A 147 11.84 3.19 5.23
C ASP A 147 11.54 3.26 6.74
N ALA A 148 12.20 4.16 7.48
CA ALA A 148 11.93 4.35 8.91
C ALA A 148 10.49 4.79 9.18
N TYR A 149 9.93 5.68 8.34
CA TYR A 149 8.54 6.10 8.46
C TYR A 149 7.55 4.93 8.30
N LEU A 150 7.81 4.02 7.35
CA LEU A 150 6.99 2.82 7.16
C LEU A 150 7.14 1.85 8.33
N GLU A 151 8.36 1.66 8.83
CA GLU A 151 8.66 0.78 9.96
C GLU A 151 7.92 1.21 11.23
N GLU A 152 7.96 2.51 11.58
CA GLU A 152 7.25 3.07 12.74
C GLU A 152 5.73 2.82 12.69
N ARG A 153 5.16 2.74 11.49
CA ARG A 153 3.72 2.56 11.26
C ARG A 153 3.37 1.17 10.73
N ALA A 154 4.31 0.23 10.68
CA ALA A 154 4.14 -1.05 9.99
C ALA A 154 2.95 -1.84 10.53
N LEU A 155 2.80 -1.92 11.86
CA LEU A 155 1.68 -2.63 12.50
C LEU A 155 0.31 -2.03 12.14
N GLN A 156 0.23 -0.71 11.95
CA GLN A 156 -1.01 -0.03 11.59
C GLN A 156 -1.32 -0.18 10.10
N ILE A 157 -0.31 -0.01 9.24
CA ILE A 157 -0.46 -0.05 7.77
C ILE A 157 -0.77 -1.47 7.31
N PHE A 158 -0.08 -2.46 7.87
CA PHE A 158 -0.20 -3.87 7.49
C PHE A 158 -1.19 -4.64 8.36
N GLU A 159 -1.99 -3.96 9.19
CA GLU A 159 -2.98 -4.57 10.07
C GLU A 159 -3.85 -5.64 9.37
N PRO A 160 -4.42 -5.40 8.17
CA PRO A 160 -5.29 -6.43 7.56
C PRO A 160 -4.54 -7.69 7.18
N LEU A 161 -3.26 -7.57 6.80
CA LEU A 161 -2.41 -8.70 6.46
C LEU A 161 -2.02 -9.46 7.73
N LEU A 162 -1.61 -8.74 8.78
CA LEU A 162 -1.24 -9.33 10.06
C LEU A 162 -2.42 -10.03 10.72
N SER A 163 -3.60 -9.39 10.75
CA SER A 163 -4.82 -9.96 11.29
C SER A 163 -5.26 -11.19 10.50
N TYR A 164 -5.16 -11.19 9.17
CA TYR A 164 -5.44 -12.38 8.35
C TYR A 164 -4.53 -13.57 8.71
N LEU A 165 -3.23 -13.32 8.93
CA LEU A 165 -2.28 -14.37 9.31
C LEU A 165 -2.48 -14.83 10.76
N ALA A 166 -2.78 -13.92 11.68
CA ALA A 166 -3.09 -14.24 13.07
C ALA A 166 -4.37 -15.07 13.20
N GLU A 167 -5.44 -14.71 12.48
CA GLU A 167 -6.71 -15.45 12.45
C GLU A 167 -6.56 -16.84 11.86
N ALA A 168 -5.68 -17.00 10.86
CA ALA A 168 -5.37 -18.30 10.30
C ALA A 168 -4.68 -19.21 11.33
N GLY A 169 -3.83 -18.66 12.20
CA GLY A 169 -3.06 -19.40 13.21
C GLY A 169 -2.09 -20.44 12.62
N GLU A 170 -1.88 -20.43 11.31
CA GLU A 170 -1.05 -21.36 10.56
C GLU A 170 -0.30 -20.67 9.42
N VAL A 171 0.69 -21.36 8.88
CA VAL A 171 1.49 -20.88 7.75
C VAL A 171 0.62 -20.71 6.50
N ARG A 172 0.71 -19.55 5.85
CA ARG A 172 -0.01 -19.25 4.60
C ARG A 172 0.96 -19.06 3.45
N GLY A 173 0.73 -19.79 2.36
CA GLY A 173 1.53 -19.70 1.15
C GLY A 173 1.35 -18.36 0.43
N ALA A 174 2.39 -17.88 -0.25
CA ALA A 174 2.36 -16.65 -1.04
C ALA A 174 1.20 -16.64 -2.05
N SER A 175 0.95 -17.75 -2.73
CA SER A 175 -0.15 -17.89 -3.69
C SER A 175 -1.53 -17.76 -3.04
N GLU A 176 -1.67 -18.18 -1.78
CA GLU A 176 -2.92 -18.05 -1.03
C GLU A 176 -3.15 -16.60 -0.59
N ILE A 177 -2.11 -15.96 -0.07
CA ILE A 177 -2.13 -14.56 0.36
C ILE A 177 -2.49 -13.65 -0.83
N SER A 178 -1.80 -13.79 -1.97
CA SER A 178 -2.13 -13.02 -3.19
C SER A 178 -3.58 -13.21 -3.59
N ARG A 179 -4.08 -14.45 -3.65
CA ARG A 179 -5.47 -14.72 -4.02
C ARG A 179 -6.47 -14.05 -3.06
N HIS A 180 -6.16 -13.98 -1.77
CA HIS A 180 -7.03 -13.36 -0.77
C HIS A 180 -7.12 -11.83 -0.95
N PHE A 181 -6.01 -11.19 -1.31
CA PHE A 181 -5.88 -9.73 -1.30
C PHE A 181 -5.94 -9.07 -2.68
N ASP A 182 -5.64 -9.76 -3.78
CA ASP A 182 -5.57 -9.17 -5.14
C ASP A 182 -6.85 -8.41 -5.50
N GLU A 183 -8.02 -9.05 -5.34
CA GLU A 183 -9.31 -8.40 -5.63
C GLU A 183 -9.63 -7.28 -4.63
N ARG A 184 -9.23 -7.44 -3.37
CA ARG A 184 -9.53 -6.49 -2.29
C ARG A 184 -8.70 -5.22 -2.39
N LEU A 185 -7.45 -5.34 -2.81
CA LEU A 185 -6.49 -4.24 -2.98
C LEU A 185 -6.53 -3.66 -4.40
N GLN A 186 -7.30 -4.27 -5.32
CA GLN A 186 -7.32 -3.92 -6.74
C GLN A 186 -5.93 -3.91 -7.36
N LEU A 187 -5.12 -4.91 -6.98
CA LEU A 187 -3.84 -5.18 -7.61
C LEU A 187 -4.08 -5.95 -8.91
N SER A 188 -3.16 -5.84 -9.85
CA SER A 188 -3.26 -6.61 -11.10
C SER A 188 -3.01 -8.09 -10.79
N SER A 189 -3.66 -9.01 -11.51
CA SER A 189 -3.37 -10.43 -11.31
C SER A 189 -1.90 -10.73 -11.60
N GLY A 190 -1.20 -11.37 -10.65
CA GLY A 190 0.24 -11.63 -10.74
C GLY A 190 1.14 -10.49 -10.24
N ASP A 191 0.56 -9.52 -9.53
CA ASP A 191 1.33 -8.48 -8.84
C ASP A 191 2.15 -9.08 -7.70
N PHE A 192 3.47 -8.82 -7.72
CA PHE A 192 4.40 -9.35 -6.73
C PHE A 192 4.64 -8.36 -5.59
N ARG A 193 4.09 -7.14 -5.64
CA ARG A 193 4.30 -6.11 -4.60
C ARG A 193 3.81 -6.56 -3.22
N LEU A 194 2.71 -7.32 -3.15
CA LEU A 194 2.22 -7.85 -1.87
C LEU A 194 3.22 -8.84 -1.26
N ILE A 195 3.86 -9.67 -2.09
CA ILE A 195 4.89 -10.61 -1.64
C ILE A 195 6.16 -9.85 -1.24
N MET A 196 6.53 -8.79 -1.96
CA MET A 196 7.63 -7.92 -1.53
C MET A 196 7.35 -7.26 -0.18
N ALA A 197 6.11 -6.85 0.08
CA ALA A 197 5.71 -6.37 1.40
C ALA A 197 5.86 -7.44 2.48
N CYS A 198 5.50 -8.69 2.19
CA CYS A 198 5.75 -9.80 3.11
C CYS A 198 7.26 -10.01 3.36
N GLU A 199 8.09 -9.98 2.32
CA GLU A 199 9.55 -10.08 2.46
C GLU A 199 10.14 -8.92 3.26
N TRP A 200 9.65 -7.70 3.06
CA TRP A 200 10.06 -6.54 3.84
C TRP A 200 9.66 -6.69 5.31
N LEU A 201 8.44 -7.15 5.60
CA LEU A 201 7.99 -7.43 6.98
C LEU A 201 8.82 -8.55 7.64
N VAL A 202 9.28 -9.55 6.89
CA VAL A 202 10.22 -10.56 7.37
C VAL A 202 11.57 -9.92 7.70
N ALA A 203 12.09 -9.05 6.84
CA ALA A 203 13.33 -8.32 7.09
C ALA A 203 13.25 -7.40 8.33
N LYS A 204 12.05 -6.86 8.62
CA LYS A 204 11.76 -6.10 9.85
C LYS A 204 11.48 -6.97 11.07
N GLY A 205 11.49 -8.29 10.93
CA GLY A 205 11.23 -9.24 12.03
C GLY A 205 9.76 -9.32 12.47
N LEU A 206 8.83 -8.79 11.68
CA LEU A 206 7.39 -8.82 11.95
C LEU A 206 6.71 -10.09 11.43
N LEU A 207 7.27 -10.73 10.40
CA LEU A 207 6.79 -12.00 9.87
C LEU A 207 7.88 -13.06 9.90
N GLN A 208 7.45 -14.32 10.01
CA GLN A 208 8.33 -15.47 9.82
C GLN A 208 8.13 -16.05 8.42
N LYS A 209 9.23 -16.41 7.75
CA LYS A 209 9.22 -17.03 6.44
C LYS A 209 9.62 -18.49 6.52
N VAL A 210 8.83 -19.35 5.89
CA VAL A 210 9.10 -20.79 5.73
C VAL A 210 8.85 -21.21 4.29
N CYS A 211 9.32 -22.41 3.92
CA CYS A 211 8.98 -23.03 2.64
C CYS A 211 7.78 -23.96 2.82
N ALA A 212 6.75 -23.80 1.99
CA ALA A 212 5.60 -24.69 1.96
C ALA A 212 5.51 -25.44 0.62
N PRO A 213 5.34 -26.77 0.62
CA PRO A 213 5.24 -27.54 -0.61
C PRO A 213 3.87 -27.36 -1.26
N ILE A 214 3.84 -26.97 -2.54
CA ILE A 214 2.62 -26.81 -3.33
C ILE A 214 2.60 -27.67 -4.59
N LYS A 215 1.39 -27.95 -5.07
CA LYS A 215 1.17 -28.51 -6.41
C LYS A 215 0.88 -27.38 -7.39
N LEU A 216 1.67 -27.26 -8.45
CA LEU A 216 1.45 -26.26 -9.51
C LEU A 216 0.08 -26.43 -10.21
N THR A 217 -0.42 -27.66 -10.28
CA THR A 217 -1.75 -27.97 -10.81
C THR A 217 -2.37 -29.11 -10.00
N THR A 218 -3.69 -29.24 -10.03
CA THR A 218 -4.41 -30.35 -9.36
C THR A 218 -3.89 -31.73 -9.77
N LYS A 219 -3.34 -31.86 -10.98
CA LYS A 219 -2.81 -33.10 -11.54
C LYS A 219 -1.29 -33.27 -11.35
N SER A 220 -0.59 -32.27 -10.82
CA SER A 220 0.85 -32.36 -10.61
C SER A 220 1.18 -33.44 -9.60
N ARG A 221 2.13 -34.30 -9.97
CA ARG A 221 2.76 -35.28 -9.06
C ARG A 221 4.01 -34.73 -8.38
N VAL A 222 4.52 -33.60 -8.88
CA VAL A 222 5.70 -32.91 -8.35
C VAL A 222 5.23 -31.79 -7.43
N LEU A 223 5.83 -31.76 -6.24
CA LEU A 223 5.70 -30.65 -5.30
C LEU A 223 6.81 -29.64 -5.58
N VAL A 224 6.46 -28.37 -5.52
CA VAL A 224 7.39 -27.24 -5.64
C VAL A 224 7.27 -26.44 -4.36
N ASP A 225 8.39 -26.01 -3.80
CA ASP A 225 8.38 -25.15 -2.62
C ASP A 225 8.02 -23.72 -3.02
N GLU A 226 7.05 -23.14 -2.32
CA GLU A 226 6.75 -21.71 -2.41
C GLU A 226 7.07 -21.02 -1.08
N PRO A 227 7.36 -19.70 -1.09
CA PRO A 227 7.48 -18.94 0.14
C PRO A 227 6.13 -18.89 0.85
N ALA A 228 6.15 -19.08 2.15
CA ALA A 228 4.98 -19.00 3.01
C ALA A 228 5.31 -18.22 4.28
N TYR A 229 4.29 -17.56 4.83
CA TYR A 229 4.46 -16.60 5.90
C TYR A 229 3.56 -16.94 7.08
N PHE A 230 4.03 -16.60 8.27
CA PHE A 230 3.31 -16.77 9.52
C PHE A 230 3.52 -15.56 10.43
N TYR A 231 2.48 -15.23 11.20
CA TYR A 231 2.48 -14.16 12.19
C TYR A 231 1.99 -14.72 13.53
N ASP A 232 2.79 -14.58 14.58
CA ASP A 232 2.50 -15.12 15.91
C ASP A 232 1.77 -14.14 16.85
N GLY A 233 1.47 -12.92 16.38
CA GLY A 233 0.82 -11.90 17.20
C GLY A 233 1.78 -11.02 18.00
N GLY A 234 3.08 -11.04 17.71
CA GLY A 234 4.05 -10.14 18.31
C GLY A 234 4.65 -10.66 19.62
N THR A 235 4.60 -11.97 19.86
CA THR A 235 5.46 -12.59 20.89
C THR A 235 6.88 -12.68 20.37
N HIS A 236 7.58 -11.54 20.33
CA HIS A 236 9.03 -11.58 20.25
C HIS A 236 9.54 -12.42 21.42
N HIS A 237 9.97 -13.64 21.11
CA HIS A 237 10.91 -14.37 21.94
C HIS A 237 12.14 -13.48 22.12
N ALA A 238 12.20 -12.85 23.28
CA ALA A 238 13.45 -12.44 23.89
C ALA A 238 14.25 -13.72 24.19
N GLU A 239 14.87 -14.30 23.16
CA GLU A 239 15.98 -15.23 23.36
C GLU A 239 17.27 -14.49 23.09
N ASN A 240 17.75 -13.86 24.17
CA ASN A 240 19.17 -13.72 24.43
C ASN A 240 19.85 -15.08 24.25
N ASN A 241 20.75 -15.19 23.27
CA ASN A 241 22.14 -15.58 23.53
C ASN A 241 23.06 -15.25 22.34
#